data_AF-A0A0L0BD56-F1
#
_entry.id   AF-A0A0L0BD56-F1
#
_cell.length_a   1.000
_cell.length_b   1.000
_cell.length_c   1.000
_cell.angle_alpha   90.00
_cell.angle_beta   90.00
_cell.angle_gamma   90.00
#
_symmetry.space_group_name_H-M   'P 1'
#
loop_
_entity.id
_entity.type
_entity.pdbx_description
1 polymer ?
#
loop_
_entity_poly.entity_id
_entity_poly.type
_entity_poly.pdbx_seq_one_letter_code
_entity_poly.pdbx_strand_id
1 'polypeptide(L)'
;MDLAALPGGDQDILGAFDEGLLDCLRSAERVVLVANNPAIGQADVDALALGPRDAVVSFNTCLKWPLLSSLSANIFIHGYNAPDQYFFGLPYGPGVQALWQAPEARCFTILVGVAHPMSPVKGVSLFRERIPLPALWNYPSAHANGKRFVGPSTGFNALVLFDWLRRDQGMDFRLLTLGYSNDGGKLWSGHAWDYERAWLANADVETLALQRQPSWWHRLFKRR
;
A
#
# COMPACT_ATOMS: atom_id res chain seq x y z
N MET A 1 -27.35 -9.76 -4.83
CA MET A 1 -26.72 -8.95 -5.89
C MET A 1 -25.67 -9.83 -6.54
N ASP A 2 -25.71 -9.99 -7.86
CA ASP A 2 -24.68 -10.75 -8.56
C ASP A 2 -23.42 -9.88 -8.67
N LEU A 3 -22.37 -10.26 -7.93
CA LEU A 3 -21.12 -9.49 -7.90
C LEU A 3 -20.43 -9.50 -9.26
N ALA A 4 -20.52 -10.60 -10.01
CA ALA A 4 -19.88 -10.73 -11.31
C ALA A 4 -20.46 -9.77 -12.37
N ALA A 5 -21.69 -9.30 -12.17
CA ALA A 5 -22.35 -8.36 -13.07
C ALA A 5 -21.93 -6.88 -12.87
N LEU A 6 -21.11 -6.60 -11.85
CA LEU A 6 -20.67 -5.24 -11.55
C LEU A 6 -19.25 -4.98 -12.07
N PRO A 7 -18.85 -3.71 -12.34
CA PRO A 7 -17.53 -3.40 -12.88
C PRO A 7 -16.39 -3.96 -12.02
N GLY A 8 -15.59 -4.86 -12.61
CA GLY A 8 -14.48 -5.50 -11.93
C GLY A 8 -14.86 -6.70 -11.04
N GLY A 9 -16.14 -7.05 -10.98
CA GLY A 9 -16.65 -8.18 -10.20
C GLY A 9 -16.32 -9.56 -10.79
N ASP A 10 -16.01 -9.61 -12.08
CA ASP A 10 -15.59 -10.78 -12.85
C ASP A 10 -14.08 -11.05 -12.77
N GLN A 11 -13.33 -10.22 -12.05
CA GLN A 11 -11.88 -10.33 -11.96
C GLN A 11 -11.45 -11.57 -11.16
N ASP A 12 -10.59 -12.38 -11.77
CA ASP A 12 -9.78 -13.35 -11.03
C ASP A 12 -8.69 -12.58 -10.25
N ILE A 13 -8.88 -12.48 -8.93
CA ILE A 13 -7.95 -11.75 -8.06
C ILE A 13 -6.56 -12.41 -8.06
N LEU A 14 -6.49 -13.75 -8.03
CA LEU A 14 -5.21 -14.47 -8.04
C LEU A 14 -4.56 -14.38 -9.41
N GLY A 15 -5.33 -14.59 -10.48
CA GLY A 15 -4.85 -14.47 -11.86
C GLY A 15 -4.41 -13.06 -12.26
N ALA A 16 -4.82 -12.03 -11.50
CA ALA A 16 -4.35 -10.65 -11.69
C ALA A 16 -2.97 -10.38 -11.09
N PHE A 17 -2.45 -11.25 -10.22
CA PHE A 17 -1.11 -11.12 -9.66
C PHE A 17 -0.03 -11.63 -10.61
N ASP A 18 1.13 -10.98 -10.55
CA ASP A 18 2.37 -11.53 -11.08
C ASP A 18 2.82 -12.73 -10.24
N GLU A 19 3.23 -13.83 -10.90
CA GLU A 19 3.64 -15.05 -10.21
C GLU A 19 4.84 -14.84 -9.28
N GLY A 20 5.82 -14.03 -9.70
CA GLY A 20 6.99 -13.73 -8.88
C GLY A 20 6.61 -12.94 -7.62
N LEU A 21 5.60 -12.08 -7.70
CA LEU A 21 5.05 -11.40 -6.54
C LEU A 21 4.32 -12.40 -5.62
N LEU A 22 3.51 -13.31 -6.15
CA LEU A 22 2.85 -14.34 -5.32
C LEU A 22 3.88 -15.22 -4.59
N ASP A 23 4.93 -15.65 -5.26
CA ASP A 23 5.99 -16.45 -4.65
C ASP A 23 6.75 -15.67 -3.57
N CYS A 24 6.99 -14.38 -3.81
CA CYS A 24 7.54 -13.49 -2.81
C CYS A 24 6.63 -13.39 -1.57
N LEU A 25 5.32 -13.23 -1.76
CA LEU A 25 4.37 -13.08 -0.65
C LEU A 25 4.15 -14.39 0.11
N ARG A 26 4.14 -15.55 -0.57
CA ARG A 26 4.05 -16.88 0.05
C ARG A 26 5.23 -17.17 0.98
N SER A 27 6.41 -16.65 0.66
CA SER A 27 7.62 -16.85 1.45
C SER A 27 7.89 -15.75 2.47
N ALA A 28 7.10 -14.67 2.44
CA ALA A 28 7.32 -13.51 3.29
C ALA A 28 7.00 -13.80 4.77
N GLU A 29 7.80 -13.22 5.67
CA GLU A 29 7.52 -13.22 7.11
C GLU A 29 6.67 -12.00 7.50
N ARG A 30 6.91 -10.87 6.85
CA ARG A 30 6.19 -9.61 7.07
C ARG A 30 5.93 -8.89 5.77
N VAL A 31 4.75 -8.30 5.67
CA VAL A 31 4.40 -7.29 4.68
C VAL A 31 4.16 -5.98 5.43
N VAL A 32 5.01 -4.98 5.17
CA VAL A 32 4.99 -3.69 5.88
C VAL A 32 4.53 -2.58 4.94
N LEU A 33 3.36 -2.01 5.21
CA LEU A 33 2.81 -0.87 4.48
C LEU A 33 3.34 0.43 5.06
N VAL A 34 4.24 1.08 4.33
CA VAL A 34 4.84 2.34 4.73
C VAL A 34 4.04 3.49 4.13
N ALA A 35 3.31 4.22 4.96
CA ALA A 35 2.52 5.36 4.50
C ALA A 35 3.41 6.46 3.89
N ASN A 36 2.83 7.31 3.04
CA ASN A 36 3.46 8.57 2.61
C ASN A 36 3.42 9.65 3.73
N ASN A 37 3.57 9.23 4.99
CA ASN A 37 3.58 10.13 6.14
C ASN A 37 4.98 10.78 6.27
N PRO A 38 5.11 12.11 6.17
CA PRO A 38 6.41 12.78 6.19
C PRO A 38 7.13 12.66 7.54
N ALA A 39 6.44 12.29 8.63
CA ALA A 39 7.06 12.04 9.93
C ALA A 39 7.91 10.76 9.96
N ILE A 40 7.68 9.80 9.04
CA ILE A 40 8.49 8.59 8.93
C ILE A 40 9.90 8.96 8.45
N GLY A 41 10.90 8.62 9.23
CA GLY A 41 12.32 8.73 8.91
C GLY A 41 13.08 7.40 8.98
N GLN A 42 14.40 7.47 8.82
CA GLN A 42 15.27 6.29 8.79
C GLN A 42 15.19 5.47 10.08
N ALA A 43 15.15 6.13 11.25
CA ALA A 43 15.07 5.44 12.54
C ALA A 43 13.81 4.57 12.68
N ASP A 44 12.69 4.97 12.07
CA ASP A 44 11.47 4.17 12.05
C ASP A 44 11.65 2.87 11.26
N VAL A 45 12.32 2.97 10.11
CA VAL A 45 12.59 1.83 9.22
C VAL A 45 13.68 0.93 9.79
N ASP A 46 14.73 1.50 10.39
CA ASP A 46 15.78 0.75 11.08
C ASP A 46 15.21 -0.07 12.25
N ALA A 47 14.26 0.51 13.00
CA ALA A 47 13.59 -0.17 14.11
C ALA A 47 12.75 -1.38 13.67
N LEU A 48 12.36 -1.46 12.39
CA LEU A 48 11.72 -2.66 11.84
C LEU A 48 12.69 -3.84 11.76
N ALA A 49 14.01 -3.58 11.70
CA ALA A 49 15.02 -4.60 11.42
C ALA A 49 14.62 -5.47 10.22
N LEU A 50 14.40 -4.83 9.07
CA LEU A 50 14.01 -5.51 7.83
C LEU A 50 15.06 -6.51 7.39
N GLY A 51 14.62 -7.66 6.92
CA GLY A 51 15.41 -8.78 6.44
C GLY A 51 14.95 -9.28 5.06
N PRO A 52 15.60 -10.35 4.56
CA PRO A 52 15.37 -10.84 3.20
C PRO A 52 13.97 -11.45 2.99
N ARG A 53 13.27 -11.83 4.05
CA ARG A 53 11.91 -12.36 3.96
C ARG A 53 10.83 -11.31 4.21
N ASP A 54 11.20 -10.03 4.29
CA ASP A 54 10.22 -8.97 4.41
C ASP A 54 9.90 -8.36 3.05
N ALA A 55 8.65 -7.91 2.90
CA ALA A 55 8.20 -7.10 1.78
C ALA A 55 7.77 -5.72 2.29
N VAL A 56 8.29 -4.68 1.67
CA VAL A 56 7.96 -3.28 1.99
C VAL A 56 7.09 -2.71 0.89
N VAL A 57 5.92 -2.20 1.27
CA VAL A 57 4.94 -1.63 0.36
C VAL A 57 5.02 -0.11 0.41
N SER A 58 5.18 0.51 -0.77
CA SER A 58 5.22 1.96 -0.96
C SER A 58 4.16 2.43 -1.96
N PHE A 59 3.68 3.67 -1.81
CA PHE A 59 2.49 4.13 -2.52
C PHE A 59 2.74 5.30 -3.46
N ASN A 60 2.07 5.25 -4.62
CA ASN A 60 1.94 6.34 -5.58
C ASN A 60 3.31 6.91 -6.00
N THR A 61 3.62 8.15 -5.63
CA THR A 61 4.91 8.80 -5.92
C THR A 61 6.10 8.17 -5.19
N CYS A 62 5.88 7.17 -4.34
CA CYS A 62 6.92 6.40 -3.65
C CYS A 62 7.89 7.31 -2.89
N LEU A 63 7.36 8.30 -2.17
CA LEU A 63 8.16 9.32 -1.47
C LEU A 63 9.15 8.74 -0.46
N LYS A 64 8.90 7.51 0.01
CA LYS A 64 9.71 6.79 0.96
C LYS A 64 10.81 5.94 0.33
N TRP A 65 11.02 6.03 -0.98
CA TRP A 65 12.11 5.33 -1.68
C TRP A 65 13.50 5.49 -1.02
N PRO A 66 13.91 6.65 -0.44
CA PRO A 66 15.24 6.76 0.17
C PRO A 66 15.42 5.87 1.40
N LEU A 67 14.33 5.37 1.97
CA LEU A 67 14.33 4.51 3.15
C LEU A 67 14.29 3.02 2.77
N LEU A 68 14.15 2.71 1.48
CA LEU A 68 14.04 1.34 0.98
C LEU A 68 15.41 0.74 0.69
N SER A 69 15.47 -0.59 0.67
CA SER A 69 16.70 -1.36 0.47
C SER A 69 16.42 -2.56 -0.44
N SER A 70 17.45 -3.04 -1.14
CA SER A 70 17.40 -4.29 -1.91
C SER A 70 17.40 -5.54 -1.03
N LEU A 71 17.66 -5.41 0.28
CA LEU A 71 17.60 -6.53 1.22
C LEU A 71 16.20 -7.14 1.26
N SER A 72 15.17 -6.32 1.44
CA SER A 72 13.75 -6.73 1.41
C SER A 72 13.18 -6.66 0.00
N ALA A 73 12.06 -7.33 -0.25
CA ALA A 73 11.28 -7.08 -1.45
C ALA A 73 10.61 -5.70 -1.37
N ASN A 74 10.49 -5.01 -2.50
CA ASN A 74 9.86 -3.70 -2.61
C ASN A 74 8.64 -3.79 -3.54
N ILE A 75 7.45 -3.52 -3.00
CA ILE A 75 6.19 -3.55 -3.74
C ILE A 75 5.69 -2.12 -3.88
N PHE A 76 5.61 -1.64 -5.11
CA PHE A 76 5.17 -0.28 -5.42
C PHE A 76 3.73 -0.31 -5.92
N ILE A 77 2.82 0.34 -5.20
CA ILE A 77 1.39 0.34 -5.51
C ILE A 77 0.96 1.70 -6.00
N HIS A 78 0.37 1.74 -7.18
CA HIS A 78 -0.05 2.98 -7.83
C HIS A 78 -1.56 2.99 -8.05
N GLY A 79 -2.20 4.03 -7.52
CA GLY A 79 -3.61 4.32 -7.80
C GLY A 79 -3.77 4.92 -9.20
N TYR A 80 -4.85 4.56 -9.88
CA TYR A 80 -5.25 5.15 -11.15
C TYR A 80 -6.02 6.46 -10.94
N ASN A 81 -5.62 7.51 -11.66
CA ASN A 81 -6.39 8.74 -11.79
C ASN A 81 -7.25 8.64 -13.07
N ALA A 82 -8.52 8.25 -12.91
CA ALA A 82 -9.41 8.03 -14.05
C ALA A 82 -9.65 9.28 -14.93
N PRO A 83 -9.91 10.48 -14.38
CA PRO A 83 -10.06 11.71 -15.19
C PRO A 83 -8.91 11.98 -16.16
N ASP A 84 -7.67 11.84 -15.70
CA ASP A 84 -6.47 12.21 -16.46
C ASP A 84 -5.72 10.99 -17.05
N GLN A 85 -6.27 9.79 -16.84
CA GLN A 85 -5.79 8.51 -17.37
C GLN A 85 -4.32 8.18 -17.09
N TYR A 86 -3.85 8.40 -15.86
CA TYR A 86 -2.49 8.05 -15.45
C TYR A 86 -2.45 7.33 -14.09
N PHE A 87 -1.33 6.67 -13.79
CA PHE A 87 -1.05 6.12 -12.47
C PHE A 87 -0.17 7.04 -11.66
N PHE A 88 -0.56 7.36 -10.43
CA PHE A 88 0.22 8.27 -9.59
C PHE A 88 1.63 7.73 -9.36
N GLY A 89 2.65 8.54 -9.66
CA GLY A 89 4.06 8.18 -9.46
C GLY A 89 4.69 7.34 -10.57
N LEU A 90 3.98 7.13 -11.67
CA LEU A 90 4.54 6.58 -12.91
C LEU A 90 4.69 7.68 -13.98
N PRO A 91 5.77 7.66 -14.79
CA PRO A 91 6.91 6.75 -14.70
C PRO A 91 7.72 6.97 -13.41
N TYR A 92 8.46 5.93 -12.98
CA TYR A 92 9.26 6.01 -11.76
C TYR A 92 10.29 7.13 -11.82
N GLY A 93 10.47 7.83 -10.70
CA GLY A 93 11.61 8.72 -10.50
C GLY A 93 12.94 7.95 -10.38
N PRO A 94 14.09 8.64 -10.51
CA PRO A 94 15.41 8.00 -10.58
C PRO A 94 15.76 7.17 -9.35
N GLY A 95 15.31 7.57 -8.15
CA GLY A 95 15.58 6.82 -6.93
C GLY A 95 14.91 5.44 -6.90
N VAL A 96 13.67 5.34 -7.37
CA VAL A 96 12.97 4.05 -7.50
C VAL A 96 13.57 3.24 -8.64
N GLN A 97 13.92 3.88 -9.76
CA GLN A 97 14.61 3.19 -10.86
C GLN A 97 15.94 2.58 -10.41
N ALA A 98 16.70 3.27 -9.56
CA ALA A 98 17.95 2.73 -9.01
C ALA A 98 17.72 1.48 -8.16
N LEU A 99 16.63 1.40 -7.39
CA LEU A 99 16.25 0.18 -6.66
C LEU A 99 15.97 -0.99 -7.62
N TRP A 100 15.24 -0.73 -8.71
CA TRP A 100 14.99 -1.73 -9.77
C TRP A 100 16.26 -2.22 -10.47
N GLN A 101 17.28 -1.37 -10.56
CA GLN A 101 18.55 -1.69 -11.20
C GLN A 101 19.56 -2.35 -10.24
N ALA A 102 19.26 -2.42 -8.95
CA ALA A 102 20.15 -3.04 -7.99
C ALA A 102 20.26 -4.57 -8.25
N PRO A 103 21.45 -5.16 -8.09
CA PRO A 103 21.59 -6.62 -8.14
C PRO A 103 20.64 -7.30 -7.16
N GLU A 104 19.99 -8.38 -7.60
CA GLU A 104 19.06 -9.18 -6.78
C GLU A 104 17.81 -8.40 -6.30
N ALA A 105 17.53 -7.23 -6.89
CA ALA A 105 16.35 -6.45 -6.56
C ALA A 105 15.06 -7.26 -6.80
N ARG A 106 14.29 -7.44 -5.72
CA ARG A 106 12.93 -8.00 -5.79
C ARG A 106 11.95 -6.84 -5.74
N CYS A 107 11.77 -6.21 -6.90
CA CYS A 107 10.85 -5.10 -7.07
C CYS A 107 9.62 -5.56 -7.86
N PHE A 108 8.45 -5.14 -7.40
CA PHE A 108 7.16 -5.48 -8.03
C PHE A 108 6.28 -4.23 -8.12
N THR A 109 5.42 -4.20 -9.12
CA THR A 109 4.42 -3.14 -9.28
C THR A 109 3.02 -3.71 -9.18
N ILE A 110 2.16 -3.05 -8.39
CA ILE A 110 0.72 -3.30 -8.38
C ILE A 110 0.01 -2.02 -8.83
N LEU A 111 -0.86 -2.16 -9.83
CA LEU A 111 -1.70 -1.09 -10.34
C LEU A 111 -3.14 -1.33 -9.88
N VAL A 112 -3.75 -0.33 -9.23
CA VAL A 112 -5.10 -0.47 -8.68
C VAL A 112 -6.05 0.61 -9.19
N GLY A 113 -7.31 0.23 -9.37
CA GLY A 113 -8.39 1.16 -9.68
C GLY A 113 -8.56 1.48 -11.16
N VAL A 114 -8.07 0.61 -12.06
CA VAL A 114 -8.14 0.86 -13.49
C VAL A 114 -9.60 0.88 -13.97
N ALA A 115 -10.07 2.01 -14.48
CA ALA A 115 -11.46 2.19 -14.91
C ALA A 115 -11.73 1.67 -16.33
N HIS A 116 -10.68 1.35 -17.10
CA HIS A 116 -10.78 0.89 -18.48
C HIS A 116 -10.08 -0.46 -18.68
N PRO A 117 -10.52 -1.29 -19.64
CA PRO A 117 -9.78 -2.50 -19.99
C PRO A 117 -8.33 -2.16 -20.38
N MET A 118 -7.38 -2.79 -19.72
CA MET A 118 -5.95 -2.67 -19.99
C MET A 118 -5.35 -4.07 -20.11
N SER A 119 -4.38 -4.23 -20.99
CA SER A 119 -3.64 -5.49 -21.12
C SER A 119 -2.72 -5.70 -19.92
N PRO A 120 -2.58 -6.95 -19.44
CA PRO A 120 -1.60 -7.27 -18.40
C PRO A 120 -0.18 -6.98 -18.91
N VAL A 121 0.69 -6.54 -18.00
CA VAL A 121 2.10 -6.25 -18.27
C VAL A 121 2.93 -7.17 -17.40
N LYS A 122 3.96 -7.81 -17.98
CA LYS A 122 4.84 -8.72 -17.23
C LYS A 122 5.51 -7.98 -16.06
N GLY A 123 5.58 -8.60 -14.88
CA GLY A 123 6.14 -7.98 -13.68
C GLY A 123 5.20 -6.95 -13.01
N VAL A 124 3.96 -6.83 -13.51
CA VAL A 124 2.97 -5.88 -13.02
C VAL A 124 1.67 -6.62 -12.73
N SER A 125 1.22 -6.55 -11.47
CA SER A 125 -0.13 -6.99 -11.10
C SER A 125 -1.13 -5.89 -11.38
N LEU A 126 -2.23 -6.19 -12.06
CA LEU A 126 -3.17 -5.19 -12.55
C LEU A 126 -4.58 -5.47 -12.04
N PHE A 127 -5.10 -4.58 -11.20
CA PHE A 127 -6.46 -4.64 -10.69
C PHE A 127 -7.33 -3.52 -11.28
N ARG A 128 -8.40 -3.91 -11.97
CA ARG A 128 -9.46 -3.01 -12.43
C ARG A 128 -10.23 -2.44 -11.24
N GLU A 129 -11.04 -1.41 -11.53
CA GLU A 129 -11.87 -0.73 -10.53
C GLU A 129 -12.64 -1.75 -9.68
N ARG A 130 -12.66 -1.50 -8.37
CA ARG A 130 -13.30 -2.35 -7.37
C ARG A 130 -12.83 -3.80 -7.43
N ILE A 131 -11.66 -4.05 -6.84
CA ILE A 131 -11.23 -5.43 -6.54
C ILE A 131 -12.39 -6.14 -5.83
N PRO A 132 -12.81 -7.35 -6.26
CA PRO A 132 -14.01 -8.01 -5.76
C PRO A 132 -13.85 -8.59 -4.35
N LEU A 133 -13.46 -7.73 -3.41
CA LEU A 133 -13.29 -8.01 -1.99
C LEU A 133 -14.34 -7.23 -1.19
N PRO A 134 -14.98 -7.84 -0.17
CA PRO A 134 -16.13 -7.26 0.52
C PRO A 134 -15.92 -5.82 1.02
N ALA A 135 -14.74 -5.50 1.57
CA ALA A 135 -14.47 -4.18 2.12
C ALA A 135 -14.34 -3.08 1.04
N LEU A 136 -13.87 -3.42 -0.16
CA LEU A 136 -13.78 -2.49 -1.30
C LEU A 136 -15.11 -2.41 -2.03
N TRP A 137 -15.85 -3.51 -2.09
CA TRP A 137 -17.15 -3.56 -2.73
C TRP A 137 -18.22 -2.75 -1.99
N ASN A 138 -18.19 -2.82 -0.65
CA ASN A 138 -19.07 -2.08 0.24
C ASN A 138 -18.52 -0.68 0.60
N TYR A 139 -17.50 -0.20 -0.12
CA TYR A 139 -16.93 1.12 0.14
C TYR A 139 -17.98 2.22 -0.09
N PRO A 140 -18.13 3.19 0.85
CA PRO A 140 -19.11 4.26 0.73
C PRO A 140 -18.92 5.06 -0.57
N SER A 141 -20.00 5.29 -1.30
CA SER A 141 -19.97 6.04 -2.56
C SER A 141 -20.14 7.56 -2.38
N ALA A 142 -20.76 7.99 -1.27
CA ALA A 142 -21.02 9.39 -0.97
C ALA A 142 -20.98 9.71 0.52
N HIS A 143 -20.63 10.96 0.83
CA HIS A 143 -20.78 11.60 2.12
C HIS A 143 -22.27 11.75 2.49
N ALA A 144 -22.56 11.94 3.78
CA ALA A 144 -23.93 12.20 4.28
C ALA A 144 -24.58 13.44 3.64
N ASN A 145 -23.80 14.40 3.14
CA ASN A 145 -24.28 15.58 2.43
C ASN A 145 -24.49 15.36 0.92
N GLY A 146 -24.38 14.12 0.42
CA GLY A 146 -24.58 13.77 -0.98
C GLY A 146 -23.37 13.95 -1.91
N LYS A 147 -22.27 14.57 -1.44
CA LYS A 147 -21.02 14.65 -2.22
C LYS A 147 -20.42 13.26 -2.41
N ARG A 148 -19.94 12.92 -3.61
CA ARG A 148 -19.29 11.62 -3.86
C ARG A 148 -17.89 11.55 -3.27
N PHE A 149 -17.53 10.39 -2.76
CA PHE A 149 -16.14 10.05 -2.48
C PHE A 149 -15.42 9.76 -3.80
N VAL A 150 -14.11 9.96 -3.84
CA VAL A 150 -13.25 9.65 -5.00
C VAL A 150 -12.89 8.16 -5.09
N GLY A 151 -13.43 7.34 -4.19
CA GLY A 151 -13.15 5.91 -4.07
C GLY A 151 -12.17 5.57 -2.94
N PRO A 152 -11.81 4.28 -2.78
CA PRO A 152 -10.83 3.84 -1.79
C PRO A 152 -9.44 4.41 -2.05
N SER A 153 -8.73 4.76 -0.99
CA SER A 153 -7.34 5.19 -1.10
C SER A 153 -6.43 4.07 -1.62
N THR A 154 -5.31 4.40 -2.27
CA THR A 154 -4.33 3.38 -2.71
C THR A 154 -3.87 2.49 -1.55
N GLY A 155 -3.64 3.10 -0.38
CA GLY A 155 -3.28 2.38 0.84
C GLY A 155 -4.37 1.41 1.32
N PHE A 156 -5.64 1.82 1.24
CA PHE A 156 -6.76 0.96 1.62
C PHE A 156 -6.98 -0.20 0.65
N ASN A 157 -6.83 0.03 -0.66
CA ASN A 157 -6.84 -1.07 -1.64
C ASN A 157 -5.78 -2.12 -1.28
N ALA A 158 -4.55 -1.68 -0.98
CA ALA A 158 -3.46 -2.56 -0.59
C ALA A 158 -3.74 -3.31 0.71
N LEU A 159 -4.23 -2.61 1.74
CA LEU A 159 -4.58 -3.20 3.03
C LEU A 159 -5.58 -4.34 2.87
N VAL A 160 -6.70 -4.09 2.18
CA VAL A 160 -7.74 -5.09 1.97
C VAL A 160 -7.21 -6.26 1.15
N LEU A 161 -6.40 -5.99 0.11
CA LEU A 161 -5.84 -7.01 -0.76
C LEU A 161 -4.87 -7.93 0.00
N PHE A 162 -3.91 -7.38 0.75
CA PHE A 162 -2.95 -8.19 1.52
C PHE A 162 -3.61 -8.88 2.71
N ASP A 163 -4.61 -8.27 3.35
CA ASP A 163 -5.36 -8.92 4.43
C ASP A 163 -6.14 -10.14 3.93
N TRP A 164 -6.73 -10.05 2.74
CA TRP A 164 -7.39 -11.18 2.09
C TRP A 164 -6.40 -12.29 1.71
N LEU A 165 -5.21 -11.95 1.16
CA LEU A 165 -4.20 -12.94 0.83
C LEU A 165 -3.78 -13.78 2.04
N ARG A 166 -3.56 -13.13 3.19
CA ARG A 166 -3.15 -13.88 4.38
C ARG A 166 -4.29 -14.70 5.01
N ARG A 167 -5.53 -14.21 4.97
CA ARG A 167 -6.68 -14.85 5.65
C ARG A 167 -7.32 -15.95 4.81
N ASP A 168 -7.51 -15.67 3.53
CA ASP A 168 -8.33 -16.50 2.64
C ASP A 168 -7.50 -17.32 1.66
N GLN A 169 -6.25 -16.92 1.40
CA GLN A 169 -5.35 -17.61 0.46
C GLN A 169 -4.20 -18.35 1.17
N GLY A 170 -4.20 -18.42 2.50
CA GLY A 170 -3.26 -19.21 3.30
C GLY A 170 -1.81 -18.70 3.27
N MET A 171 -1.61 -17.39 3.06
CA MET A 171 -0.28 -16.79 3.19
C MET A 171 0.00 -16.40 4.65
N ASP A 172 1.08 -16.90 5.23
CA ASP A 172 1.31 -16.79 6.69
C ASP A 172 2.10 -15.52 7.13
N PHE A 173 2.20 -14.50 6.27
CA PHE A 173 2.91 -13.28 6.64
C PHE A 173 2.14 -12.44 7.67
N ARG A 174 2.87 -11.75 8.54
CA ARG A 174 2.28 -10.68 9.36
C ARG A 174 2.08 -9.43 8.52
N LEU A 175 0.92 -8.78 8.66
CA LEU A 175 0.60 -7.53 7.99
C LEU A 175 0.79 -6.37 8.96
N LEU A 176 1.68 -5.44 8.63
CA LEU A 176 2.03 -4.30 9.47
C LEU A 176 1.80 -2.99 8.72
N THR A 177 1.51 -1.93 9.47
CA THR A 177 1.43 -0.57 8.96
C THR A 177 2.39 0.34 9.71
N LEU A 178 3.10 1.21 8.98
CA LEU A 178 3.97 2.23 9.53
C LEU A 178 3.49 3.61 9.09
N GLY A 179 3.20 4.47 10.07
CA GLY A 179 2.78 5.86 9.85
C GLY A 179 1.35 6.05 9.35
N TYR A 180 0.49 5.03 9.49
CA TYR A 180 -0.98 5.13 9.35
C TYR A 180 -1.59 5.82 10.58
N SER A 181 -1.05 6.98 10.97
CA SER A 181 -1.50 7.80 12.09
C SER A 181 -1.84 9.21 11.62
N ASN A 182 -2.51 9.97 12.49
CA ASN A 182 -2.76 11.40 12.26
C ASN A 182 -1.51 12.28 12.51
N ASP A 183 -0.40 11.68 12.93
CA ASP A 183 0.81 12.42 13.27
C ASP A 183 1.57 12.81 12.00
N GLY A 184 1.68 14.11 11.74
CA GLY A 184 2.61 14.66 10.76
C GLY A 184 2.12 14.75 9.31
N GLY A 185 0.89 14.36 8.95
CA GLY A 185 0.43 14.40 7.56
C GLY A 185 -1.03 14.85 7.39
N LYS A 186 -1.32 15.52 6.26
CA LYS A 186 -2.69 15.71 5.79
C LYS A 186 -3.08 14.49 4.95
N LEU A 187 -4.18 13.84 5.34
CA LEU A 187 -4.85 12.87 4.49
C LEU A 187 -5.41 13.59 3.26
N TRP A 188 -5.29 12.99 2.07
CA TRP A 188 -5.91 13.52 0.85
C TRP A 188 -7.42 13.59 1.06
N SER A 189 -8.04 14.74 0.80
CA SER A 189 -9.48 14.89 0.96
C SER A 189 -10.21 14.10 -0.13
N GLY A 190 -11.37 13.52 0.19
CA GLY A 190 -12.22 12.84 -0.78
C GLY A 190 -12.35 11.33 -0.62
N HIS A 191 -11.58 10.70 0.28
CA HIS A 191 -11.78 9.30 0.66
C HIS A 191 -12.73 9.19 1.87
N ALA A 192 -13.38 8.04 2.02
CA ALA A 192 -14.19 7.68 3.17
C ALA A 192 -13.29 7.27 4.36
N TRP A 193 -12.51 8.23 4.88
CA TRP A 193 -11.50 7.96 5.90
C TRP A 193 -12.05 7.33 7.19
N ASP A 194 -13.28 7.68 7.59
CA ASP A 194 -13.91 7.05 8.75
C ASP A 194 -14.15 5.55 8.53
N TYR A 195 -14.55 5.18 7.31
CA TYR A 195 -14.72 3.78 6.92
C TYR A 195 -13.38 3.05 6.87
N GLU A 196 -12.36 3.63 6.22
CA GLU A 196 -11.03 3.02 6.11
C GLU A 196 -10.38 2.81 7.48
N ARG A 197 -10.50 3.79 8.38
CA ARG A 197 -10.00 3.69 9.76
C ARG A 197 -10.77 2.69 10.59
N ALA A 198 -12.10 2.70 10.49
CA ALA A 198 -12.93 1.74 11.20
C ALA A 198 -12.62 0.30 10.76
N TRP A 199 -12.43 0.09 9.45
CA TRP A 199 -11.99 -1.20 8.93
C TRP A 199 -10.62 -1.58 9.49
N LEU A 200 -9.62 -0.69 9.42
CA LEU A 200 -8.26 -0.97 9.91
C LEU A 200 -8.24 -1.28 11.41
N ALA A 201 -9.04 -0.56 12.22
CA ALA A 201 -9.13 -0.79 13.66
C ALA A 201 -9.73 -2.16 14.05
N ASN A 202 -10.52 -2.76 13.15
CA ASN A 202 -11.10 -4.09 13.34
C ASN A 202 -10.33 -5.19 12.58
N ALA A 203 -9.37 -4.81 11.74
CA ALA A 203 -8.50 -5.74 11.06
C ALA A 203 -7.40 -6.21 12.03
N ASP A 204 -6.99 -7.47 11.91
CA ASP A 204 -5.84 -8.00 12.65
C ASP A 204 -4.55 -7.56 11.94
N VAL A 205 -4.27 -6.26 11.99
CA VAL A 205 -3.15 -5.59 11.33
C VAL A 205 -2.34 -4.85 12.38
N GLU A 206 -1.05 -5.15 12.47
CA GLU A 206 -0.18 -4.55 13.47
C GLU A 206 0.14 -3.10 13.08
N THR A 207 -0.30 -2.14 13.89
CA THR A 207 -0.01 -0.72 13.67
C THR A 207 1.21 -0.30 14.47
N LEU A 208 2.28 0.04 13.77
CA LEU A 208 3.56 0.41 14.38
C LEU A 208 3.60 1.91 14.68
N ALA A 209 3.93 2.23 15.93
CA ALA A 209 4.15 3.60 16.35
C ALA A 209 5.45 4.16 15.76
N LEU A 210 5.44 5.44 15.37
CA LEU A 210 6.64 6.13 14.94
C LEU A 210 7.60 6.33 16.13
N GLN A 211 8.88 6.17 15.87
CA GLN A 211 9.96 6.56 16.75
C GLN A 211 9.87 8.07 16.96
N ARG A 212 9.53 8.48 18.19
CA ARG A 212 9.55 9.89 18.56
C ARG A 212 10.97 10.41 18.44
N GLN A 213 11.24 11.25 17.44
CA GLN A 213 12.45 12.04 17.39
C GLN A 213 12.52 12.88 18.67
N PRO A 214 13.57 12.75 19.50
CA PRO A 214 13.72 13.62 20.65
C PRO A 214 13.79 15.05 20.14
N SER A 215 12.89 15.90 20.65
CA SER A 215 12.84 17.30 20.27
C SER A 215 14.22 17.93 20.44
N TRP A 216 14.57 18.87 19.57
CA TRP A 216 15.86 19.53 19.61
C TRP A 216 16.12 20.19 20.99
N TRP A 217 15.07 20.59 21.70
CA TRP A 217 15.10 21.02 23.11
C TRP A 217 15.60 19.93 24.06
N HIS A 218 15.14 18.68 23.90
CA HIS A 218 15.60 17.54 24.70
C HIS A 218 17.09 17.24 24.51
N ARG A 219 17.68 17.54 23.34
CA ARG A 219 19.14 17.44 23.12
C ARG A 219 19.92 18.54 23.84
N LEU A 220 19.33 19.72 24.01
CA LEU A 220 19.92 20.84 24.76
C LEU A 220 19.93 20.58 26.28
N PHE A 221 18.92 19.91 26.83
CA PHE A 221 18.83 19.66 28.28
C PHE A 221 19.51 18.38 28.79
N LYS A 222 20.01 17.50 27.90
CA LYS A 222 20.80 16.30 28.28
C LYS A 222 22.32 16.53 28.30
N ARG A 223 22.79 17.76 28.07
CA ARG A 223 24.17 18.19 28.34
C ARG A 223 24.22 18.93 29.69
N ARG A 224 24.12 18.19 30.79
CA ARG A 224 24.58 18.60 32.12
C ARG A 224 25.13 17.38 32.83
#